data_AF-A0A1S2N7W8-F1
#
_entry.id   AF-A0A1S2N7W8-F1
#
_cell.length_a   1.000
_cell.length_b   1.000
_cell.length_c   1.000
_cell.angle_alpha   90.00
_cell.angle_beta   90.00
_cell.angle_gamma   90.00
#
_symmetry.space_group_name_H-M   'P 1'
#
loop_
_entity.id
_entity.type
_entity.pdbx_description
1 polymer ?
#
loop_
_entity_poly.entity_id
_entity_poly.type
_entity_poly.pdbx_seq_one_letter_code
_entity_poly.pdbx_strand_id
1 'polypeptide(L)'
;MNALWWLALPVLILPIWWHRKKRVQNQAAPMATARFLPRTEPRQTRVWRWSNPLLLLVRCLLLLALIAWLADPVYPWRGDTVVVTQGADPAWVEREATQAGLANAERVTLPAAQALGWVHTHEREWRSDARLLVLGDVPMPAARPAFGRAVEVRAQAATPARVERHVHIASERAAEWRRMFIAQGGPEKIVIDDTPGAATSLIVWDRAAAPPASLRASLWWVTNPSAFPELAKAPALDGLRYADSARGRLWHHADWPPQDPDAARALLDDWQQLHVGPRPFMMASQAFTASGAADAPEPGGALRGVLLAVLAALFVLERSLTHARRR
;
A
#
# COMPACT_ATOMS: atom_id res chain seq x y z
N MET A 1 -12.09 -14.41 -1.16
CA MET A 1 -12.22 -15.88 -1.08
C MET A 1 -12.09 -16.31 0.37
N ASN A 2 -13.18 -16.43 1.15
CA ASN A 2 -13.14 -17.03 2.49
C ASN A 2 -14.52 -17.42 3.03
N ALA A 3 -15.39 -17.96 2.18
CA ALA A 3 -16.76 -18.32 2.57
C ALA A 3 -16.92 -19.79 3.00
N LEU A 4 -15.85 -20.58 3.13
CA LEU A 4 -15.95 -22.04 3.41
C LEU A 4 -15.09 -22.53 4.58
N TRP A 5 -14.46 -21.65 5.37
CA TRP A 5 -13.62 -22.04 6.51
C TRP A 5 -14.38 -22.88 7.57
N TRP A 6 -15.69 -22.69 7.68
CA TRP A 6 -16.56 -23.44 8.58
C TRP A 6 -16.64 -24.93 8.23
N LEU A 7 -16.36 -25.32 6.96
CA LEU A 7 -16.21 -26.73 6.58
C LEU A 7 -14.97 -27.40 7.19
N ALA A 8 -14.02 -26.63 7.73
CA ALA A 8 -12.87 -27.18 8.45
C ALA A 8 -13.19 -27.49 9.92
N LEU A 9 -14.28 -26.97 10.50
CA LEU A 9 -14.66 -27.23 11.90
C LEU A 9 -14.83 -28.73 12.22
N PRO A 10 -15.44 -29.57 11.36
CA PRO A 10 -15.54 -31.02 11.59
C PRO A 10 -14.19 -31.73 11.74
N VAL A 11 -13.10 -31.16 11.19
CA VAL A 11 -11.73 -31.73 11.32
C VAL A 11 -11.28 -31.75 12.79
N LEU A 12 -11.79 -30.85 13.65
CA LEU A 12 -11.52 -30.86 15.09
C LEU A 12 -11.98 -32.14 15.80
N ILE A 13 -12.92 -32.89 15.19
CA ILE A 13 -13.43 -34.15 15.75
C ILE A 13 -12.46 -35.30 15.50
N LEU A 14 -11.62 -35.24 14.47
CA LEU A 14 -10.71 -36.33 14.09
C LEU A 14 -9.71 -36.71 15.19
N PRO A 15 -8.99 -35.76 15.84
CA PRO A 15 -8.10 -36.10 16.95
C PRO A 15 -8.85 -36.73 18.12
N ILE A 16 -10.05 -36.23 18.44
CA ILE A 16 -10.89 -36.74 19.53
C ILE A 16 -11.29 -38.19 19.24
N TRP A 17 -11.75 -38.46 18.02
CA TRP A 17 -12.16 -39.80 17.60
C TRP A 17 -10.99 -40.78 17.55
N TRP A 18 -9.83 -40.36 17.03
CA TRP A 18 -8.63 -41.19 16.99
C TRP A 18 -8.10 -41.50 18.40
N HIS A 19 -8.06 -40.51 19.28
CA HIS A 19 -7.51 -40.65 20.63
C HIS A 19 -8.37 -41.54 21.55
N ARG A 20 -9.67 -41.63 21.24
CA ARG A 20 -10.63 -42.53 21.88
C ARG A 20 -10.36 -44.02 21.58
N LYS A 21 -9.59 -44.32 20.52
CA LYS A 21 -9.42 -45.68 19.98
C LYS A 21 -7.98 -46.18 20.14
N LYS A 22 -7.51 -46.43 21.37
CA LYS A 22 -6.20 -47.06 21.59
C LYS A 22 -6.31 -48.49 22.14
N ARG A 23 -5.58 -49.41 21.50
CA ARG A 23 -5.45 -50.83 21.90
C ARG A 23 -4.43 -50.92 23.03
N VAL A 24 -4.78 -51.56 24.14
CA VAL A 24 -3.85 -51.85 25.23
C VAL A 24 -3.49 -53.34 25.14
N GLN A 25 -2.20 -53.64 25.00
CA GLN A 25 -1.70 -54.99 25.24
C GLN A 25 -1.55 -55.14 26.75
N ASN A 26 -2.42 -55.95 27.36
CA ASN A 26 -2.19 -56.36 28.74
C ASN A 26 -0.99 -57.31 28.73
N GLN A 27 0.15 -56.86 29.24
CA GLN A 27 1.20 -57.78 29.64
C GLN A 27 0.68 -58.53 30.86
N ALA A 28 0.24 -59.77 30.67
CA ALA A 28 0.02 -60.67 31.78
C ALA A 28 1.39 -60.94 32.42
N ALA A 29 1.73 -60.20 33.47
CA ALA A 29 2.89 -60.53 34.28
C ALA A 29 2.62 -61.92 34.90
N PRO A 30 3.48 -62.92 34.69
CA PRO A 30 3.28 -64.23 35.29
C PRO A 30 3.34 -64.06 36.81
N MET A 31 2.24 -64.38 37.50
CA MET A 31 2.29 -64.54 38.95
C MET A 31 3.31 -65.64 39.26
N ALA A 32 4.19 -65.42 40.24
CA ALA A 32 5.33 -66.31 40.53
C ALA A 32 4.92 -67.79 40.78
N THR A 33 3.66 -68.04 41.10
CA THR A 33 3.06 -69.37 41.32
C THR A 33 2.55 -70.07 40.05
N ALA A 34 2.50 -69.39 38.90
CA ALA A 34 1.91 -69.89 37.66
C ALA A 34 2.95 -70.34 36.60
N ARG A 35 4.15 -70.76 37.04
CA ARG A 35 5.26 -71.15 36.14
C ARG A 35 4.98 -72.43 35.33
N PHE A 36 3.96 -73.20 35.70
CA PHE A 36 3.60 -74.49 35.11
C PHE A 36 2.35 -74.45 34.22
N LEU A 37 1.68 -73.29 34.09
CA LEU A 37 0.57 -73.16 33.15
C LEU A 37 1.10 -72.81 31.75
N PRO A 38 0.52 -73.37 30.67
CA PRO A 38 0.89 -73.01 29.31
C PRO A 38 0.75 -71.50 29.14
N ARG A 39 1.79 -70.86 28.57
CA ARG A 39 1.82 -69.42 28.33
C ARG A 39 0.55 -69.01 27.60
N THR A 40 -0.32 -68.26 28.27
CA THR A 40 -1.48 -67.65 27.61
C THR A 40 -0.97 -66.50 26.76
N GLU A 41 -1.30 -66.52 25.47
CA GLU A 41 -0.92 -65.43 24.57
C GLU A 41 -1.53 -64.11 25.06
N PRO A 42 -0.77 -62.99 25.01
CA PRO A 42 -1.24 -61.71 25.50
C PRO A 42 -2.50 -61.27 24.74
N ARG A 43 -3.66 -61.33 25.40
CA ARG A 43 -4.93 -60.87 24.81
C ARG A 43 -4.93 -59.34 24.73
N GLN A 44 -5.00 -58.82 23.51
CA GLN A 44 -5.26 -57.41 23.27
C GLN A 44 -6.70 -57.09 23.70
N THR A 45 -6.86 -56.29 24.76
CA THR A 45 -8.19 -55.80 25.15
C THR A 45 -8.33 -54.35 24.72
N ARG A 46 -9.49 -54.01 24.14
CA ARG A 46 -9.82 -52.61 23.80
C ARG A 46 -10.39 -51.96 25.05
N VAL A 47 -9.53 -51.27 25.80
CA VAL A 47 -9.95 -50.51 26.98
C VAL A 47 -10.27 -49.07 26.55
N TRP A 48 -11.45 -48.60 26.94
CA TRP A 48 -11.89 -47.23 26.72
C TRP A 48 -11.37 -46.32 27.84
N ARG A 49 -10.21 -45.71 27.62
CA ARG A 49 -9.62 -44.73 28.54
C ARG A 49 -9.04 -43.55 27.78
N TRP A 50 -9.25 -42.36 28.34
CA TRP A 50 -8.61 -41.13 27.89
C TRP A 50 -7.14 -41.14 28.33
N SER A 51 -6.23 -41.60 27.48
CA SER A 51 -4.80 -41.53 27.78
C SER A 51 -4.28 -40.14 27.40
N ASN A 52 -3.62 -39.39 28.28
CA ASN A 52 -2.97 -38.10 27.96
C ASN A 52 -3.92 -37.02 27.40
N PRO A 53 -4.82 -36.46 28.24
CA PRO A 53 -5.70 -35.36 27.84
C PRO A 53 -4.93 -34.11 27.39
N LEU A 54 -3.73 -33.89 27.93
CA LEU A 54 -2.90 -32.72 27.62
C LEU A 54 -2.41 -32.73 26.15
N LEU A 55 -1.96 -33.88 25.64
CA LEU A 55 -1.55 -34.00 24.22
C LEU A 55 -2.74 -33.84 23.25
N LEU A 56 -3.92 -34.35 23.65
CA LEU A 56 -5.15 -34.14 22.88
C LEU A 56 -5.51 -32.66 22.79
N LEU A 57 -5.46 -31.96 23.92
CA LEU A 57 -5.75 -30.53 24.01
C LEU A 57 -4.80 -29.72 23.10
N VAL A 58 -3.50 -30.00 23.14
CA VAL A 58 -2.53 -29.33 22.25
C VAL A 58 -2.85 -29.57 20.76
N ARG A 59 -3.22 -30.79 20.37
CA ARG A 59 -3.61 -31.09 18.97
C ARG A 59 -4.88 -30.38 18.54
N CYS A 60 -5.87 -30.29 19.44
CA CYS A 60 -7.09 -29.54 19.18
C CYS A 60 -6.80 -28.04 19.04
N LEU A 61 -5.96 -27.48 19.92
CA LEU A 61 -5.52 -26.09 19.83
C LEU A 61 -4.74 -25.80 18.54
N LEU A 62 -3.89 -26.72 18.09
CA LEU A 62 -3.11 -26.57 16.85
C LEU A 62 -4.05 -26.52 15.63
N LEU A 63 -5.03 -27.43 15.55
CA LEU A 63 -6.04 -27.38 14.50
C LEU A 63 -6.91 -26.12 14.57
N LEU A 64 -7.31 -25.70 15.77
CA LEU A 64 -8.11 -24.48 15.94
C LEU A 64 -7.33 -23.24 15.50
N ALA A 65 -6.06 -23.12 15.90
CA ALA A 65 -5.19 -22.03 15.48
C ALA A 65 -4.94 -22.06 13.96
N LEU A 66 -4.87 -23.24 13.34
CA LEU A 66 -4.72 -23.39 11.88
C LEU A 66 -5.99 -22.97 11.15
N ILE A 67 -7.17 -23.36 11.64
CA ILE A 67 -8.46 -22.94 11.10
C ILE A 67 -8.60 -21.43 11.23
N ALA A 68 -8.27 -20.85 12.39
CA ALA A 68 -8.27 -19.41 12.58
C ALA A 68 -7.29 -18.71 11.62
N TRP A 69 -6.08 -19.24 11.44
CA TRP A 69 -5.11 -18.69 10.49
C TRP A 69 -5.60 -18.71 9.04
N LEU A 70 -6.34 -19.75 8.63
CA LEU A 70 -6.95 -19.85 7.31
C LEU A 70 -8.18 -18.93 7.15
N ALA A 71 -8.97 -18.79 8.21
CA ALA A 71 -10.18 -17.96 8.22
C ALA A 71 -9.86 -16.45 8.18
N ASP A 72 -8.64 -16.07 8.55
CA ASP A 72 -8.16 -14.70 8.68
C ASP A 72 -9.15 -13.78 9.43
N PRO A 73 -9.43 -14.09 10.72
CA PRO A 73 -10.37 -13.32 11.50
C PRO A 73 -9.82 -11.91 11.67
N VAL A 74 -10.59 -10.92 11.23
CA VAL A 74 -10.31 -9.52 11.56
C VAL A 74 -11.15 -9.17 12.77
N TYR A 75 -10.50 -8.86 13.89
CA TYR A 75 -11.17 -8.40 15.08
C TYR A 75 -11.32 -6.87 15.01
N PRO A 76 -12.54 -6.31 15.11
CA PRO A 76 -12.73 -4.87 15.06
C PRO A 76 -12.29 -4.23 16.38
N TRP A 77 -11.04 -3.78 16.45
CA TRP A 77 -10.45 -3.19 17.66
C TRP A 77 -10.44 -1.66 17.64
N ARG A 78 -10.36 -1.03 16.46
CA ARG A 78 -10.25 0.43 16.31
C ARG A 78 -11.57 1.12 16.63
N GLY A 79 -11.49 2.26 17.32
CA GLY A 79 -12.61 3.17 17.59
C GLY A 79 -12.59 4.37 16.66
N ASP A 80 -13.23 5.47 17.07
CA ASP A 80 -13.21 6.74 16.35
C ASP A 80 -11.79 7.12 15.87
N THR A 81 -11.64 7.43 14.58
CA THR A 81 -10.34 7.67 13.94
C THR A 81 -10.37 8.89 13.03
N VAL A 82 -9.33 9.73 13.14
CA VAL A 82 -9.06 10.86 12.26
C VAL A 82 -7.81 10.57 11.45
N VAL A 83 -7.98 10.40 10.14
CA VAL A 83 -6.87 10.26 9.19
C VAL A 83 -6.45 11.64 8.73
N VAL A 84 -5.19 11.99 8.91
CA VAL A 84 -4.64 13.31 8.56
C VAL A 84 -3.64 13.13 7.43
N THR A 85 -3.81 13.87 6.33
CA THR A 85 -2.80 13.87 5.27
C THR A 85 -1.57 14.64 5.71
N GLN A 86 -0.38 14.14 5.35
CA GLN A 86 0.87 14.87 5.56
C GLN A 86 0.80 16.28 4.96
N GLY A 87 1.27 17.28 5.72
CA GLY A 87 1.27 18.68 5.30
C GLY A 87 0.00 19.47 5.63
N ALA A 88 -1.02 18.85 6.23
CA ALA A 88 -2.18 19.57 6.75
C ALA A 88 -1.80 20.49 7.92
N ASP A 89 -2.43 21.67 8.00
CA ASP A 89 -2.18 22.62 9.08
C ASP A 89 -2.68 22.05 10.43
N PRO A 90 -1.81 21.87 11.44
CA PRO A 90 -2.20 21.32 12.74
C PRO A 90 -3.35 22.09 13.40
N ALA A 91 -3.36 23.42 13.30
CA ALA A 91 -4.41 24.25 13.91
C ALA A 91 -5.76 24.10 13.19
N TRP A 92 -5.74 23.86 11.89
CA TRP A 92 -6.94 23.50 11.14
C TRP A 92 -7.43 22.09 11.50
N VAL A 93 -6.53 21.10 11.53
CA VAL A 93 -6.84 19.71 11.91
C VAL A 93 -7.52 19.63 13.27
N GLU A 94 -7.00 20.34 14.28
CA GLU A 94 -7.61 20.37 15.63
C GLU A 94 -9.03 20.94 15.61
N ARG A 95 -9.25 22.04 14.88
CA ARG A 95 -10.56 22.69 14.78
C ARG A 95 -11.57 21.77 14.11
N GLU A 96 -11.21 21.16 12.98
CA GLU A 96 -12.09 20.26 12.24
C GLU A 96 -12.41 18.98 13.03
N ALA A 97 -11.39 18.37 13.66
CA ALA A 97 -11.59 17.20 14.51
C ALA A 97 -12.52 17.53 15.70
N THR A 98 -12.37 18.70 16.32
CA THR A 98 -13.24 19.14 17.41
C THR A 98 -14.66 19.40 16.94
N GLN A 99 -14.84 20.06 15.78
CA GLN A 99 -16.16 20.31 15.19
C GLN A 99 -16.89 19.02 14.81
N ALA A 100 -16.17 17.98 14.39
CA ALA A 100 -16.73 16.65 14.15
C ALA A 100 -16.99 15.84 15.44
N GLY A 101 -16.63 16.38 16.62
CA GLY A 101 -16.72 15.68 17.89
C GLY A 101 -15.75 14.49 18.01
N LEU A 102 -14.60 14.59 17.35
CA LEU A 102 -13.54 13.57 17.25
C LEU A 102 -12.18 14.07 17.81
N ALA A 103 -12.20 15.06 18.71
CA ALA A 103 -10.97 15.64 19.27
C ALA A 103 -10.05 14.59 19.93
N ASN A 104 -10.64 13.59 20.61
CA ASN A 104 -9.94 12.51 21.32
C ASN A 104 -9.79 11.21 20.50
N ALA A 105 -10.14 11.24 19.20
CA ALA A 105 -10.04 10.07 18.33
C ALA A 105 -8.58 9.69 18.05
N GLU A 106 -8.35 8.42 17.69
CA GLU A 106 -7.02 7.97 17.23
C GLU A 106 -6.63 8.74 15.98
N ARG A 107 -5.38 9.21 15.89
CA ARG A 107 -4.88 9.94 14.73
C ARG A 107 -3.90 9.11 13.93
N VAL A 108 -4.14 9.05 12.63
CA VAL A 108 -3.26 8.34 11.70
C VAL A 108 -2.79 9.32 10.64
N THR A 109 -1.49 9.59 10.59
CA THR A 109 -0.91 10.49 9.59
C THR A 109 -0.42 9.69 8.40
N LEU A 110 -0.90 10.01 7.20
CA LEU A 110 -0.59 9.28 5.97
C LEU A 110 -0.24 10.23 4.82
N PRO A 111 0.54 9.79 3.83
CA PRO A 111 0.65 10.51 2.57
C PRO A 111 -0.73 10.72 1.94
N ALA A 112 -0.99 11.92 1.39
CA ALA A 112 -2.26 12.31 0.80
C ALA A 112 -2.85 11.26 -0.17
N ALA A 113 -2.02 10.78 -1.10
CA ALA A 113 -2.40 9.78 -2.10
C ALA A 113 -2.82 8.43 -1.53
N GLN A 114 -2.45 8.12 -0.28
CA GLN A 114 -2.71 6.84 0.35
C GLN A 114 -3.89 6.88 1.33
N ALA A 115 -4.37 8.07 1.72
CA ALA A 115 -5.35 8.23 2.79
C ALA A 115 -6.64 7.40 2.56
N LEU A 116 -7.30 7.59 1.42
CA LEU A 116 -8.55 6.87 1.11
C LEU A 116 -8.32 5.37 0.86
N GLY A 117 -7.22 5.01 0.20
CA GLY A 117 -6.88 3.60 -0.04
C GLY A 117 -6.60 2.84 1.25
N TRP A 118 -5.91 3.49 2.20
CA TRP A 118 -5.65 2.93 3.53
C TRP A 118 -6.94 2.75 4.32
N VAL A 119 -7.84 3.74 4.30
CA VAL A 119 -9.17 3.64 4.94
C VAL A 119 -9.95 2.45 4.38
N HIS A 120 -9.98 2.30 3.06
CA HIS A 120 -10.63 1.15 2.43
C HIS A 120 -9.98 -0.17 2.88
N THR A 121 -8.66 -0.27 2.86
CA THR A 121 -7.92 -1.51 3.19
C THR A 121 -8.17 -1.97 4.63
N HIS A 122 -8.27 -1.05 5.58
CA HIS A 122 -8.42 -1.37 7.01
C HIS A 122 -9.87 -1.39 7.46
N GLU A 123 -10.83 -1.37 6.54
CA GLU A 123 -12.25 -1.19 6.86
C GLU A 123 -12.77 -2.19 7.92
N ARG A 124 -12.28 -3.43 7.89
CA ARG A 124 -12.68 -4.47 8.84
C ARG A 124 -12.16 -4.27 10.27
N GLU A 125 -11.21 -3.36 10.48
CA GLU A 125 -10.55 -3.16 11.78
C GLU A 125 -11.31 -2.25 12.74
N TRP A 126 -12.24 -1.41 12.26
CA TRP A 126 -13.05 -0.61 13.19
C TRP A 126 -14.35 -1.27 13.60
N ARG A 127 -14.75 -0.94 14.84
CA ARG A 127 -16.06 -1.25 15.42
C ARG A 127 -17.19 -0.66 14.59
N SER A 128 -18.38 -1.26 14.72
CA SER A 128 -19.56 -0.88 13.92
C SER A 128 -20.04 0.56 14.15
N ASP A 129 -19.73 1.12 15.32
CA ASP A 129 -20.10 2.47 15.75
C ASP A 129 -18.98 3.50 15.56
N ALA A 130 -17.80 3.08 15.07
CA ALA A 130 -16.67 3.97 14.90
C ALA A 130 -16.90 4.99 13.77
N ARG A 131 -16.63 6.27 14.07
CA ARG A 131 -16.71 7.37 13.10
C ARG A 131 -15.35 7.63 12.47
N LEU A 132 -15.35 7.90 11.17
CA LEU A 132 -14.15 8.11 10.37
C LEU A 132 -14.16 9.49 9.72
N LEU A 133 -13.09 10.23 9.96
CA LEU A 133 -12.86 11.55 9.37
C LEU A 133 -11.50 11.58 8.69
N VAL A 134 -11.46 12.02 7.43
CA VAL A 134 -10.24 12.21 6.65
C VAL A 134 -10.04 13.71 6.44
N LEU A 135 -8.88 14.23 6.85
CA LEU A 135 -8.55 15.65 6.85
C LEU A 135 -7.32 15.94 6.00
N GLY A 136 -7.42 16.93 5.11
CA GLY A 136 -6.27 17.56 4.45
C GLY A 136 -6.33 17.51 2.92
N ASP A 137 -5.18 17.47 2.25
CA ASP A 137 -5.09 17.62 0.78
C ASP A 137 -5.34 16.29 0.06
N VAL A 138 -6.56 15.77 0.18
CA VAL A 138 -6.92 14.46 -0.37
C VAL A 138 -7.11 14.56 -1.88
N PRO A 139 -6.36 13.79 -2.70
CA PRO A 139 -6.53 13.82 -4.14
C PRO A 139 -7.82 13.12 -4.56
N MET A 140 -8.48 13.66 -5.57
CA MET A 140 -9.66 13.08 -6.20
C MET A 140 -9.28 11.76 -6.89
N PRO A 141 -9.84 10.62 -6.47
CA PRO A 141 -9.58 9.35 -7.12
C PRO A 141 -10.27 9.29 -8.50
N ALA A 142 -9.66 8.55 -9.43
CA ALA A 142 -10.20 8.38 -10.78
C ALA A 142 -11.55 7.62 -10.80
N ALA A 143 -11.77 6.74 -9.83
CA ALA A 143 -13.04 6.06 -9.61
C ALA A 143 -13.67 6.57 -8.32
N ARG A 144 -15.01 6.68 -8.29
CA ARG A 144 -15.74 7.07 -7.08
C ARG A 144 -15.49 6.04 -5.98
N PRO A 145 -14.95 6.43 -4.81
CA PRO A 145 -14.68 5.49 -3.75
C PRO A 145 -16.01 5.07 -3.11
N ALA A 146 -16.08 3.79 -2.75
CA ALA A 146 -17.20 3.21 -2.01
C ALA A 146 -16.64 2.60 -0.72
N PHE A 147 -17.31 2.89 0.39
CA PHE A 147 -16.96 2.37 1.71
C PHE A 147 -18.19 1.66 2.26
N GLY A 148 -18.00 0.53 2.93
CA GLY A 148 -19.07 -0.18 3.65
C GLY A 148 -19.52 0.54 4.93
N ARG A 149 -18.95 1.71 5.22
CA ARG A 149 -19.27 2.58 6.36
C ARG A 149 -19.25 4.06 5.97
N ALA A 150 -19.80 4.90 6.85
CA ALA A 150 -19.76 6.34 6.65
C ALA A 150 -18.33 6.88 6.82
N VAL A 151 -17.88 7.69 5.87
CA VAL A 151 -16.57 8.36 5.90
C VAL A 151 -16.77 9.82 5.54
N GLU A 152 -16.35 10.72 6.41
CA GLU A 152 -16.36 12.15 6.13
C GLU A 152 -14.98 12.59 5.64
N VAL A 153 -14.93 13.30 4.51
CA VAL A 153 -13.70 13.89 3.98
C VAL A 153 -13.84 15.41 4.07
N ARG A 154 -12.91 16.07 4.76
CA ARG A 154 -12.77 17.53 4.72
C ARG A 154 -11.44 17.86 4.09
N ALA A 155 -11.50 18.59 2.99
CA ALA A 155 -10.35 18.89 2.20
C ALA A 155 -9.77 20.26 2.56
N GLN A 156 -8.45 20.33 2.67
CA GLN A 156 -7.68 21.56 2.76
C GLN A 156 -6.54 21.46 1.76
N ALA A 157 -6.51 22.39 0.79
CA ALA A 157 -5.42 22.44 -0.17
C ALA A 157 -4.10 22.63 0.59
N ALA A 158 -3.13 21.75 0.35
CA ALA A 158 -1.80 21.95 0.87
C ALA A 158 -1.25 23.24 0.26
N THR A 159 -0.56 24.05 1.07
CA THR A 159 0.20 25.15 0.49
C THR A 159 1.34 24.52 -0.31
N PRO A 160 1.39 24.70 -1.65
CA PRO A 160 2.44 24.10 -2.44
C PRO A 160 3.77 24.62 -1.95
N ALA A 161 4.71 23.71 -1.68
CA ALA A 161 6.07 24.10 -1.35
C ALA A 161 6.62 24.96 -2.51
N ARG A 162 7.20 26.10 -2.19
CA ARG A 162 7.80 26.97 -3.21
C ARG A 162 9.04 26.26 -3.75
N VAL A 163 8.94 25.72 -4.95
CA VAL A 163 10.06 25.06 -5.63
C VAL A 163 10.77 26.09 -6.50
N GLU A 164 12.07 26.28 -6.28
CA GLU A 164 12.91 27.02 -7.23
C GLU A 164 13.34 26.09 -8.36
N ARG A 165 13.17 26.52 -9.61
CA ARG A 165 13.58 25.77 -10.80
C ARG A 165 14.57 26.56 -11.62
N HIS A 166 15.70 25.94 -11.91
CA HIS A 166 16.81 26.54 -12.62
C HIS A 166 16.76 26.15 -14.11
N VAL A 167 16.62 27.16 -14.96
CA VAL A 167 16.49 27.03 -16.41
C VAL A 167 17.69 27.66 -17.10
N HIS A 168 18.38 26.91 -17.94
CA HIS A 168 19.41 27.45 -18.81
C HIS A 168 18.90 27.56 -20.25
N ILE A 169 19.09 28.72 -20.89
CA ILE A 169 18.63 28.99 -22.27
C ILE A 169 19.84 29.11 -23.20
N ALA A 170 20.01 28.13 -24.07
CA ALA A 170 20.99 28.15 -25.16
C ALA A 170 20.27 28.49 -26.46
N SER A 171 20.09 29.79 -26.74
CA SER A 171 19.35 30.30 -27.90
C SER A 171 19.97 31.60 -28.42
N GLU A 172 19.80 31.89 -29.71
CA GLU A 172 20.05 33.24 -30.28
C GLU A 172 18.93 34.23 -29.91
N ARG A 173 17.71 33.72 -29.64
CA ARG A 173 16.53 34.48 -29.21
C ARG A 173 16.28 34.37 -27.71
N ALA A 174 17.34 34.35 -26.90
CA ALA A 174 17.26 34.13 -25.45
C ALA A 174 16.33 35.12 -24.72
N ALA A 175 16.21 36.36 -25.21
CA ALA A 175 15.32 37.36 -24.61
C ALA A 175 13.83 36.98 -24.75
N GLU A 176 13.42 36.36 -25.85
CA GLU A 176 12.04 35.92 -26.09
C GLU A 176 11.69 34.76 -25.15
N TRP A 177 12.60 33.80 -25.02
CA TRP A 177 12.49 32.71 -24.05
C TRP A 177 12.37 33.20 -22.62
N ARG A 178 13.19 34.19 -22.21
CA ARG A 178 13.11 34.79 -20.87
C ARG A 178 11.74 35.41 -20.62
N ARG A 179 11.16 36.11 -21.60
CA ARG A 179 9.81 36.69 -21.47
C ARG A 179 8.75 35.61 -21.29
N MET A 180 8.86 34.50 -22.02
CA MET A 180 7.93 33.37 -21.92
C MET A 180 7.95 32.74 -20.52
N PHE A 181 9.14 32.50 -19.95
CA PHE A 181 9.25 31.95 -18.58
C PHE A 181 8.85 32.95 -17.50
N ILE A 182 9.09 34.26 -17.69
CA ILE A 182 8.68 35.29 -16.73
C ILE A 182 7.16 35.48 -16.73
N ALA A 183 6.51 35.37 -17.89
CA ALA A 183 5.06 35.46 -18.01
C ALA A 183 4.33 34.29 -17.33
N GLN A 184 5.05 33.23 -16.96
CA GLN A 184 4.49 32.06 -16.31
C GLN A 184 4.21 32.33 -14.84
N GLY A 185 2.92 32.35 -14.49
CA GLY A 185 2.46 32.32 -13.11
C GLY A 185 2.43 30.90 -12.56
N GLY A 186 2.72 30.73 -11.27
CA GLY A 186 2.63 29.43 -10.60
C GLY A 186 3.26 29.43 -9.21
N PRO A 187 3.13 28.33 -8.46
CA PRO A 187 3.78 28.17 -7.15
C PRO A 187 5.30 27.99 -7.26
N GLU A 188 5.81 27.78 -8.48
CA GLU A 188 7.22 27.55 -8.77
C GLU A 188 7.90 28.87 -9.14
N LYS A 189 9.08 29.10 -8.58
CA LYS A 189 9.91 30.27 -8.93
C LYS A 189 10.93 29.83 -9.97
N ILE A 190 10.80 30.35 -11.19
CA ILE A 190 11.72 30.06 -12.28
C ILE A 190 12.90 31.03 -12.20
N VAL A 191 14.10 30.48 -12.09
CA VAL A 191 15.38 31.19 -12.10
C VAL A 191 16.09 30.84 -13.39
N ILE A 192 16.50 31.86 -14.15
CA ILE A 192 17.16 31.67 -15.43
C ILE A 192 18.65 31.87 -15.22
N ASP A 193 19.42 30.79 -15.38
CA ASP A 193 20.87 30.80 -15.21
C ASP A 193 21.59 31.06 -16.53
N ASP A 194 22.54 31.99 -16.51
CA ASP A 194 23.38 32.29 -17.68
C ASP A 194 24.33 31.13 -18.01
N THR A 195 24.71 30.33 -17.01
CA THR A 195 25.55 29.13 -17.18
C THR A 195 24.87 27.90 -16.55
N PRO A 196 24.86 26.75 -17.24
CA PRO A 196 24.28 25.53 -16.69
C PRO A 196 25.16 24.99 -15.55
N GLY A 197 24.51 24.59 -14.45
CA GLY A 197 25.15 24.04 -13.26
C GLY A 197 24.45 22.78 -12.76
N ALA A 198 24.90 22.25 -11.62
CA ALA A 198 24.34 21.02 -11.05
C ALA A 198 22.86 21.14 -10.65
N ALA A 199 22.38 22.36 -10.39
CA ALA A 199 20.99 22.65 -10.04
C ALA A 199 20.09 22.82 -11.27
N THR A 200 20.64 22.94 -12.49
CA THR A 200 19.87 23.18 -13.72
C THR A 200 18.96 22.00 -14.02
N SER A 201 17.65 22.23 -13.91
CA SER A 201 16.62 21.20 -14.09
C SER A 201 16.09 21.16 -15.53
N LEU A 202 16.15 22.29 -16.24
CA LEU A 202 15.78 22.42 -17.66
C LEU A 202 16.89 23.10 -18.46
N ILE A 203 17.25 22.50 -19.60
CA ILE A 203 18.00 23.17 -20.65
C ILE A 203 17.08 23.39 -21.85
N VAL A 204 16.93 24.65 -22.28
CA VAL A 204 16.33 25.00 -23.56
C VAL A 204 17.43 25.06 -24.59
N TRP A 205 17.38 24.15 -25.56
CA TRP A 205 18.33 24.08 -26.67
C TRP A 205 17.67 24.53 -27.96
N ASP A 206 17.94 25.78 -28.32
CA ASP A 206 17.39 26.44 -29.50
C ASP A 206 18.53 26.86 -30.44
N ARG A 207 19.29 25.85 -30.87
CA ARG A 207 20.42 25.96 -31.78
C ARG A 207 20.44 24.75 -32.69
N ALA A 208 20.90 24.94 -33.93
CA ALA A 208 21.09 23.83 -34.87
C ALA A 208 22.33 22.98 -34.54
N ALA A 209 23.33 23.55 -33.85
CA ALA A 209 24.53 22.83 -33.46
C ALA A 209 24.24 21.80 -32.37
N ALA A 210 24.98 20.68 -32.38
CA ALA A 210 24.89 19.67 -31.34
C ALA A 210 25.35 20.23 -29.98
N PRO A 211 24.70 19.85 -28.86
CA PRO A 211 25.12 20.35 -27.55
C PRO A 211 26.42 19.69 -27.08
N PRO A 212 27.23 20.39 -26.26
CA PRO A 212 28.39 19.80 -25.59
C PRO A 212 28.03 18.52 -24.83
N ALA A 213 28.89 17.50 -24.91
CA ALA A 213 28.65 16.20 -24.29
C ALA A 213 28.66 16.23 -22.74
N SER A 214 29.25 17.28 -22.15
CA SER A 214 29.33 17.49 -20.70
C SER A 214 28.03 18.05 -20.10
N LEU A 215 27.14 18.62 -20.91
CA LEU A 215 25.89 19.18 -20.40
C LEU A 215 24.90 18.08 -20.02
N ARG A 216 24.34 18.23 -18.82
CA ARG A 216 23.32 17.34 -18.25
C ARG A 216 22.23 18.19 -17.59
N ALA A 217 20.99 17.77 -17.72
CA ALA A 217 19.83 18.32 -17.01
C ALA A 217 18.74 17.26 -16.97
N SER A 218 17.81 17.33 -16.02
CA SER A 218 16.71 16.36 -15.94
C SER A 218 15.83 16.38 -17.19
N LEU A 219 15.60 17.56 -17.76
CA LEU A 219 14.76 17.78 -18.93
C LEU A 219 15.44 18.71 -19.94
N TRP A 220 15.22 18.46 -21.22
CA TRP A 220 15.74 19.24 -22.35
C TRP A 220 14.62 19.60 -23.30
N TRP A 221 14.35 20.90 -23.46
CA TRP A 221 13.45 21.41 -24.49
C TRP A 221 14.25 21.66 -25.77
N VAL A 222 13.98 20.87 -26.80
CA VAL A 222 14.66 20.94 -28.09
C VAL A 222 13.75 21.58 -29.13
N THR A 223 14.18 22.67 -29.74
CA THR A 223 13.43 23.31 -30.84
C THR A 223 13.79 22.73 -32.20
N ASN A 224 15.04 22.30 -32.37
CA ASN A 224 15.54 21.71 -33.59
C ASN A 224 15.88 20.23 -33.38
N PRO A 225 14.98 19.30 -33.76
CA PRO A 225 15.17 17.88 -33.50
C PRO A 225 16.35 17.27 -34.28
N SER A 226 16.84 17.93 -35.35
CA SER A 226 18.01 17.41 -36.10
C SER A 226 19.31 17.45 -35.30
N ALA A 227 19.40 18.30 -34.27
CA ALA A 227 20.54 18.35 -33.35
C ALA A 227 20.60 17.12 -32.41
N PHE A 228 19.53 16.31 -32.35
CA PHE A 228 19.38 15.17 -31.45
C PHE A 228 18.83 13.94 -32.20
N PRO A 229 19.71 13.05 -32.66
CA PRO A 229 19.30 11.82 -33.36
C PRO A 229 18.31 10.94 -32.57
N GLU A 230 18.34 11.01 -31.24
CA GLU A 230 17.43 10.29 -30.34
C GLU A 230 15.95 10.66 -30.58
N LEU A 231 15.67 11.94 -30.89
CA LEU A 231 14.31 12.43 -31.14
C LEU A 231 13.77 12.01 -32.52
N ALA A 232 14.64 11.61 -33.46
CA ALA A 232 14.21 11.20 -34.79
C ALA A 232 13.39 9.91 -34.78
N LYS A 233 13.65 9.02 -33.80
CA LYS A 233 12.96 7.73 -33.62
C LYS A 233 11.99 7.73 -32.43
N ALA A 234 11.81 8.88 -31.79
CA ALA A 234 10.95 9.01 -30.62
C ALA A 234 9.46 8.80 -31.00
N PRO A 235 8.67 8.16 -30.13
CA PRO A 235 7.22 8.13 -30.29
C PRO A 235 6.68 9.57 -30.25
N ALA A 236 5.66 9.83 -31.06
CA ALA A 236 4.92 11.09 -31.07
C ALA A 236 3.53 10.86 -30.48
N LEU A 237 3.16 11.63 -29.46
CA LEU A 237 1.83 11.65 -28.85
C LEU A 237 1.33 13.08 -28.91
N ASP A 238 0.22 13.33 -29.61
CA ASP A 238 -0.39 14.67 -29.72
C ASP A 238 0.59 15.80 -30.09
N GLY A 239 1.52 15.54 -31.01
CA GLY A 239 2.52 16.53 -31.44
C GLY A 239 3.78 16.60 -30.57
N LEU A 240 3.75 15.99 -29.38
CA LEU A 240 4.89 15.86 -28.48
C LEU A 240 5.74 14.64 -28.81
N ARG A 241 7.04 14.85 -29.03
CA ARG A 241 8.06 13.80 -29.15
C ARG A 241 8.95 13.83 -27.91
N TYR A 242 9.21 12.66 -27.32
CA TYR A 242 10.14 12.56 -26.20
C TYR A 242 11.03 11.33 -26.29
N ALA A 243 12.27 11.46 -25.83
CA ALA A 243 13.24 10.37 -25.75
C ALA A 243 14.12 10.53 -24.51
N ASP A 244 14.36 9.44 -23.79
CA ASP A 244 15.33 9.43 -22.70
C ASP A 244 16.74 9.22 -23.28
N SER A 245 17.68 10.07 -22.87
CA SER A 245 19.09 10.02 -23.31
C SER A 245 20.03 10.04 -22.10
N ALA A 246 21.31 9.77 -22.33
CA ALA A 246 22.33 9.93 -21.28
C ALA A 246 22.41 11.38 -20.74
N ARG A 247 21.88 12.38 -21.44
CA ARG A 247 21.89 13.80 -21.04
C ARG A 247 20.70 14.20 -20.18
N GLY A 248 19.66 13.37 -20.16
CA GLY A 248 18.34 13.68 -19.62
C GLY A 248 17.23 13.32 -20.61
N ARG A 249 15.99 13.61 -20.21
CA ARG A 249 14.82 13.46 -21.07
C ARG A 249 14.78 14.60 -22.09
N LEU A 250 14.83 14.26 -23.37
CA LEU A 250 14.68 15.18 -24.48
C LEU A 250 13.21 15.26 -24.87
N TRP A 251 12.72 16.46 -25.16
CA TRP A 251 11.39 16.62 -25.74
C TRP A 251 11.36 17.74 -26.77
N HIS A 252 10.45 17.60 -27.73
CA HIS A 252 10.19 18.53 -28.81
C HIS A 252 8.69 18.52 -29.10
N HIS A 253 8.11 19.69 -29.37
CA HIS A 253 6.72 19.81 -29.78
C HIS A 253 6.65 20.29 -31.23
N ALA A 254 5.80 19.67 -32.04
CA ALA A 254 5.64 19.98 -33.46
C ALA A 254 5.16 21.41 -33.72
N ASP A 255 4.36 21.97 -32.81
CA ASP A 255 3.85 23.35 -32.89
C ASP A 255 4.89 24.42 -32.52
N TRP A 256 6.15 24.03 -32.36
CA TRP A 256 7.23 24.99 -32.23
C TRP A 256 7.66 25.55 -33.61
N PRO A 257 7.78 26.88 -33.79
CA PRO A 257 7.50 27.94 -32.83
C PRO A 257 5.99 28.26 -32.71
N PRO A 258 5.49 28.62 -31.50
CA PRO A 258 4.08 28.93 -31.31
C PRO A 258 3.67 30.15 -32.14
N GLN A 259 2.55 30.04 -32.84
CA GLN A 259 2.02 31.11 -33.71
C GLN A 259 1.18 32.13 -32.94
N ASP A 260 0.60 31.73 -31.80
CA ASP A 260 -0.28 32.55 -30.99
C ASP A 260 -0.01 32.38 -29.47
N PRO A 261 -0.56 33.26 -28.61
CA PRO A 261 -0.36 33.19 -27.17
C PRO A 261 -0.95 31.95 -26.49
N ASP A 262 -1.96 31.30 -27.09
CA ASP A 262 -2.60 30.12 -26.51
C ASP A 262 -1.74 28.87 -26.76
N ALA A 263 -1.16 28.73 -27.96
CA ALA A 263 -0.17 27.73 -28.30
C ALA A 263 1.10 27.86 -27.45
N ALA A 264 1.56 29.09 -27.17
CA ALA A 264 2.69 29.31 -26.27
C ALA A 264 2.38 28.85 -24.83
N ARG A 265 1.14 29.04 -24.35
CA ARG A 265 0.69 28.55 -23.04
C ARG A 265 0.58 27.02 -23.01
N ALA A 266 0.03 26.41 -24.06
CA ALA A 266 -0.05 24.95 -24.16
C ALA A 266 1.34 24.29 -24.09
N LEU A 267 2.33 24.83 -24.81
CA LEU A 267 3.72 24.35 -24.75
C LEU A 267 4.33 24.44 -23.35
N LEU A 268 4.02 25.49 -22.60
CA LEU A 268 4.46 25.66 -21.22
C LEU A 268 3.77 24.68 -20.27
N ASP A 269 2.48 24.40 -20.50
CA ASP A 269 1.73 23.43 -19.72
C ASP A 269 2.23 22.00 -19.96
N ASP A 270 2.52 21.64 -21.22
CA ASP A 270 3.12 20.35 -21.58
C ASP A 270 4.50 20.18 -20.94
N TRP A 271 5.32 21.23 -20.95
CA TRP A 271 6.58 21.25 -20.23
C TRP A 271 6.39 20.98 -18.73
N GLN A 272 5.44 21.68 -18.08
CA GLN A 272 5.15 21.47 -16.66
C GLN A 272 4.67 20.03 -16.39
N GLN A 273 3.80 19.48 -17.24
CA GLN A 273 3.32 18.11 -17.10
C GLN A 273 4.44 17.08 -17.27
N LEU A 274 5.35 17.29 -18.22
CA LEU A 274 6.52 16.40 -18.41
C LEU A 274 7.48 16.42 -17.23
N HIS A 275 7.58 17.56 -16.55
CA HIS A 275 8.54 17.78 -15.48
C HIS A 275 7.98 17.42 -14.09
N VAL A 276 6.69 17.67 -13.86
CA VAL A 276 6.01 17.46 -12.55
C VAL A 276 5.18 16.18 -12.55
N GLY A 277 4.74 15.71 -13.73
CA GLY A 277 3.72 14.69 -13.86
C GLY A 277 2.30 15.24 -13.71
N PRO A 278 1.27 14.39 -13.88
CA PRO A 278 -0.12 14.78 -13.69
C PRO A 278 -0.34 15.24 -12.26
N ARG A 279 -0.74 16.51 -12.09
CA ARG A 279 -1.09 17.05 -10.78
C ARG A 279 -2.44 16.49 -10.37
N PRO A 280 -2.54 15.83 -9.20
CA PRO A 280 -3.83 15.34 -8.75
C PRO A 280 -4.76 16.52 -8.47
N PHE A 281 -5.99 16.44 -8.97
CA PHE A 281 -7.03 17.38 -8.58
C PHE A 281 -7.42 17.12 -7.14
N MET A 282 -7.56 18.16 -6.33
CA MET A 282 -8.04 18.00 -4.95
C MET A 282 -9.51 17.59 -4.96
N MET A 283 -9.84 16.70 -4.04
CA MET A 283 -11.21 16.31 -3.77
C MET A 283 -11.96 17.41 -2.99
N ALA A 284 -13.24 17.62 -3.28
CA ALA A 284 -14.07 18.52 -2.48
C ALA A 284 -14.43 17.88 -1.12
N SER A 285 -14.62 18.70 -0.08
CA SER A 285 -15.16 18.24 1.20
C SER A 285 -16.54 17.61 0.99
N GLN A 286 -16.70 16.36 1.39
CA GLN A 286 -17.95 15.62 1.22
C GLN A 286 -18.03 14.42 2.18
N ALA A 287 -19.27 13.99 2.46
CA ALA A 287 -19.53 12.79 3.23
C ALA A 287 -19.89 11.62 2.30
N PHE A 288 -19.31 10.46 2.58
CA PHE A 288 -19.67 9.19 1.98
C PHE A 288 -20.59 8.44 2.92
N THR A 289 -21.74 8.01 2.40
CA THR A 289 -22.62 7.08 3.11
C THR A 289 -22.10 5.65 2.97
N ALA A 290 -22.37 4.83 3.96
CA ALA A 290 -22.13 3.39 3.88
C ALA A 290 -22.85 2.81 2.64
N SER A 291 -22.11 2.05 1.82
CA SER A 291 -22.63 1.41 0.62
C SER A 291 -22.51 -0.10 0.75
N GLY A 292 -23.64 -0.81 0.57
CA GLY A 292 -23.63 -2.27 0.48
C GLY A 292 -22.95 -2.81 -0.78
N ALA A 293 -22.65 -1.94 -1.76
CA ALA A 293 -21.87 -2.28 -2.94
C ALA A 293 -20.35 -2.12 -2.73
N ALA A 294 -19.92 -1.66 -1.56
CA ALA A 294 -18.52 -1.67 -1.21
C ALA A 294 -18.12 -3.11 -0.88
N ASP A 295 -17.40 -3.75 -1.79
CA ASP A 295 -16.75 -5.02 -1.49
C ASP A 295 -15.73 -4.77 -0.38
N ALA A 296 -15.99 -5.30 0.82
CA ALA A 296 -15.04 -5.22 1.90
C ALA A 296 -13.75 -5.94 1.46
N PRO A 297 -12.60 -5.26 1.41
CA PRO A 297 -11.37 -5.82 0.86
C PRO A 297 -10.99 -7.11 1.58
N GLU A 298 -10.20 -7.95 0.91
CA GLU A 298 -9.69 -9.19 1.51
C GLU A 298 -9.04 -8.88 2.87
N PRO A 299 -9.24 -9.74 3.88
CA PRO A 299 -8.76 -9.47 5.22
C PRO A 299 -7.24 -9.25 5.23
N GLY A 300 -6.80 -8.20 5.94
CA GLY A 300 -5.44 -7.66 5.87
C GLY A 300 -4.38 -8.49 6.60
N GLY A 301 -4.73 -9.66 7.16
CA GLY A 301 -3.76 -10.54 7.82
C GLY A 301 -3.13 -10.00 9.11
N ALA A 302 -3.71 -8.99 9.77
CA ALA A 302 -3.15 -8.37 10.97
C ALA A 302 -2.82 -9.40 12.08
N LEU A 303 -3.67 -10.41 12.27
CA LEU A 303 -3.46 -11.50 13.23
C LEU A 303 -2.66 -12.68 12.69
N ARG A 304 -2.38 -12.70 11.38
CA ARG A 304 -1.80 -13.85 10.69
C ARG A 304 -0.39 -14.17 11.16
N GLY A 305 0.42 -13.14 11.43
CA GLY A 305 1.77 -13.30 11.98
C GLY A 305 1.76 -13.85 13.41
N VAL A 306 0.88 -13.33 14.28
CA VAL A 306 0.71 -13.82 15.65
C VAL A 306 0.21 -15.26 15.66
N LEU A 307 -0.79 -15.58 14.85
CA LEU A 307 -1.32 -16.95 14.72
C LEU A 307 -0.26 -17.92 14.20
N LEU A 308 0.63 -17.49 13.30
CA LEU A 308 1.74 -18.31 12.82
C LEU A 308 2.77 -18.58 13.93
N ALA A 309 3.08 -17.59 14.77
CA ALA A 309 3.94 -17.79 15.95
C ALA A 309 3.31 -18.76 16.97
N VAL A 310 2.00 -18.62 17.22
CA VAL A 310 1.23 -19.53 18.09
C VAL A 310 1.24 -20.96 17.52
N LEU A 311 1.05 -21.13 16.21
CA LEU A 311 1.14 -22.42 15.54
C LEU A 311 2.52 -23.07 15.71
N ALA A 312 3.59 -22.30 15.54
CA ALA A 312 4.95 -22.78 15.74
C ALA A 312 5.18 -23.23 17.20
N ALA A 313 4.75 -22.43 18.18
CA ALA A 313 4.86 -22.76 19.59
C ALA A 313 4.08 -24.04 19.95
N LEU A 314 2.84 -24.16 19.48
CA LEU A 314 2.01 -25.35 19.68
C LEU A 314 2.62 -26.60 19.04
N PHE A 315 3.25 -26.47 17.86
CA PHE A 315 3.93 -27.57 17.19
C PHE A 315 5.17 -28.05 17.96
N VAL A 316 5.99 -27.13 18.48
CA VAL A 316 7.14 -27.47 19.35
C VAL A 316 6.68 -28.14 20.64
N LEU A 317 5.59 -27.66 21.23
CA LEU A 317 5.00 -28.25 22.43
C LEU A 317 4.48 -29.68 22.16
N GLU A 318 3.80 -29.90 21.04
CA GLU A 318 3.35 -31.23 20.61
C GLU A 318 4.53 -32.20 20.46
N ARG A 319 5.59 -31.77 19.78
CA ARG A 319 6.82 -32.56 19.59
C ARG A 319 7.48 -32.90 20.92
N SER A 320 7.61 -31.93 21.81
CA SER A 320 8.22 -32.11 23.14
C SER A 320 7.44 -33.10 24.01
N LEU A 321 6.11 -32.97 24.07
CA LEU A 321 5.23 -33.88 24.81
C LEU A 321 5.25 -35.29 24.23
N THR A 322 5.29 -35.41 22.90
CA THR A 322 5.38 -36.71 22.22
C THR A 322 6.73 -37.38 22.47
N HIS A 323 7.82 -36.61 22.52
CA HIS A 323 9.16 -37.12 22.84
C HIS A 323 9.27 -37.52 24.31
N ALA A 324 8.79 -36.71 25.25
CA ALA A 324 8.75 -37.02 26.68
C ALA A 324 7.96 -38.30 26.98
N ARG A 325 6.94 -38.61 26.17
CA ARG A 325 6.18 -39.86 26.27
C ARG A 325 6.93 -41.10 25.78
N ARG A 326 7.86 -40.94 24.83
CA ARG A 326 8.60 -42.08 24.24
C ARG A 326 9.78 -42.52 25.11
N ARG A 327 10.26 -41.64 25.99
CA ARG A 327 11.19 -41.99 27.07
C ARG A 327 10.43 -42.64 28.21
#